data_AF-A0A1N6M6J8-F1
#
_entry.id   AF-A0A1N6M6J8-F1
#
_cell.length_a   1.000
_cell.length_b   1.000
_cell.length_c   1.000
_cell.angle_alpha   90.00
_cell.angle_beta   90.00
_cell.angle_gamma   90.00
#
_symmetry.space_group_name_H-M   'P 1'
#
loop_
_entity.id
_entity.type
_entity.pdbx_description
1 polymer ?
#
loop_
_entity_poly.entity_id
_entity_poly.type
_entity_poly.pdbx_seq_one_letter_code
_entity_poly.pdbx_strand_id
1 'polypeptide(L)'
;MFSYIFQGQTQTDTTRSYMNSLGMTQEQIESVLQQKEFEEAQNLVKRQQAYRLESDALFMEWQYDQTEDKETSWRDKVAEIKARYPLPSAS
;
A
#
# COMPACT_ATOMS: atom_id res chain seq x y z
N MET A 1 -0.08 1.86 -6.04
CA MET A 1 -0.10 0.72 -6.98
C MET A 1 1.31 0.57 -7.49
N PHE A 2 1.89 -0.63 -7.42
CA PHE A 2 3.25 -0.87 -7.87
C PHE A 2 3.37 -0.63 -9.39
N SER A 3 4.49 -0.07 -9.83
CA SER A 3 4.79 0.14 -11.25
C SER A 3 6.27 -0.10 -11.53
N TYR A 4 6.58 -0.53 -12.75
CA TYR A 4 7.96 -0.75 -13.21
C TYR A 4 8.13 -0.19 -14.62
N ILE A 5 9.38 0.08 -15.02
CA ILE A 5 9.70 0.55 -16.38
C ILE A 5 10.31 -0.61 -17.15
N PHE A 6 9.76 -0.91 -18.33
CA PHE A 6 10.34 -1.85 -19.27
C PHE A 6 10.32 -1.24 -20.67
N GLN A 7 11.47 -1.27 -21.36
CA GLN A 7 11.65 -0.66 -22.70
C GLN A 7 11.19 0.82 -22.78
N GLY A 8 11.41 1.59 -21.70
CA GLY A 8 11.03 3.00 -21.64
C GLY A 8 9.53 3.26 -21.44
N GLN A 9 8.72 2.22 -21.23
CA GLN A 9 7.30 2.33 -20.92
C GLN A 9 7.01 1.93 -19.49
N THR A 10 6.12 2.68 -18.83
CA THR A 10 5.63 2.36 -17.49
C THR A 10 4.58 1.27 -17.57
N GLN A 11 4.77 0.21 -16.80
CA GLN A 11 3.88 -0.93 -16.67
C GLN A 11 3.37 -1.05 -15.24
N THR A 12 2.13 -1.52 -15.09
CA THR A 12 1.48 -1.72 -13.77
C THR A 12 0.98 -3.14 -13.56
N ASP A 13 0.82 -3.92 -14.63
CA ASP A 13 0.42 -5.33 -14.55
C ASP A 13 1.66 -6.18 -14.23
N THR A 14 1.65 -6.82 -13.06
CA THR A 14 2.75 -7.68 -12.60
C THR A 14 2.41 -9.16 -12.74
N THR A 15 1.46 -9.55 -13.59
CA THR A 15 1.19 -10.97 -13.87
C THR A 15 2.32 -11.55 -14.70
N ARG A 16 2.77 -12.77 -14.34
CA ARG A 16 3.83 -13.46 -15.07
C ARG A 16 3.50 -13.63 -16.55
N SER A 17 2.25 -13.93 -16.88
CA SER A 17 1.78 -14.05 -18.27
C SER A 17 1.94 -12.75 -19.06
N TYR A 18 1.58 -11.61 -18.46
CA TYR A 18 1.71 -10.31 -19.10
C TYR A 18 3.19 -9.97 -19.35
N MET A 19 4.03 -10.09 -18.32
CA MET A 19 5.47 -9.82 -18.45
C MET A 19 6.16 -10.74 -19.47
N ASN A 20 5.78 -12.02 -19.51
CA ASN A 20 6.25 -12.94 -20.55
C ASN A 20 5.80 -12.47 -21.95
N SER A 21 4.56 -12.00 -22.10
CA SER A 21 4.07 -11.48 -23.39
C SER A 21 4.78 -10.20 -23.85
N LEU A 22 5.35 -9.43 -22.92
CA LEU A 22 6.24 -8.30 -23.22
C LEU A 22 7.66 -8.73 -23.66
N GLY A 23 7.98 -10.02 -23.58
CA GLY A 23 9.30 -10.56 -23.90
C GLY A 23 10.32 -10.40 -22.77
N MET A 24 9.87 -10.22 -21.52
CA MET A 24 10.77 -10.21 -20.37
C MET A 24 11.36 -11.61 -20.13
N THR A 25 12.63 -11.66 -19.75
CA THR A 25 13.26 -12.92 -19.32
C THR A 25 12.76 -13.31 -17.93
N GLN A 26 12.95 -14.59 -17.56
CA GLN A 26 12.59 -15.07 -16.22
C GLN A 26 13.30 -14.24 -15.13
N GLU A 27 14.57 -13.89 -15.31
CA GLU A 27 15.34 -13.10 -14.34
C GLU A 27 14.76 -11.68 -14.18
N GLN A 28 14.35 -11.04 -15.27
CA GLN A 28 13.70 -9.72 -15.23
C GLN A 28 12.35 -9.80 -14.52
N ILE A 29 11.57 -10.85 -14.79
CA ILE A 29 10.29 -11.11 -14.12
C ILE A 29 10.49 -11.27 -12.62
N GLU A 30 11.42 -12.13 -12.19
CA GLU A 30 11.69 -12.33 -10.77
C GLU A 30 12.18 -11.05 -10.10
N SER A 31 13.02 -10.25 -10.77
CA SER A 31 13.48 -8.97 -10.22
C SER A 31 12.33 -7.99 -9.98
N VAL A 32 11.39 -7.88 -10.92
CA VAL A 32 10.21 -7.02 -10.77
C VAL A 32 9.30 -7.51 -9.64
N LEU A 33 9.08 -8.83 -9.54
CA LEU A 33 8.26 -9.42 -8.48
C LEU A 33 8.90 -9.25 -7.10
N GLN A 34 10.20 -9.45 -6.96
CA GLN A 34 10.92 -9.22 -5.71
C GLN A 34 10.87 -7.74 -5.30
N GLN A 35 11.01 -6.81 -6.26
CA GLN A 35 10.88 -5.38 -5.99
C GLN A 35 9.48 -5.03 -5.48
N LYS A 36 8.45 -5.60 -6.11
CA LYS A 36 7.06 -5.45 -5.68
C LYS A 36 6.85 -5.97 -4.26
N GLU A 37 7.28 -7.21 -3.99
CA GLU A 37 7.15 -7.82 -2.67
C GLU A 37 7.85 -7.00 -1.58
N PHE A 38 9.05 -6.48 -1.88
CA PHE A 38 9.77 -5.61 -0.98
C PHE A 38 9.02 -4.31 -0.69
N GLU A 39 8.46 -3.64 -1.71
CA GLU A 39 7.68 -2.43 -1.54
C GLU A 39 6.39 -2.67 -0.73
N GLU A 40 5.69 -3.78 -1.03
CA GLU A 40 4.49 -4.19 -0.30
C GLU A 40 4.80 -4.55 1.16
N ALA A 41 5.94 -5.19 1.44
CA ALA A 41 6.38 -5.45 2.81
C ALA A 41 6.65 -4.15 3.59
N GLN A 42 7.16 -3.11 2.93
CA GLN A 42 7.32 -1.80 3.55
C GLN A 42 6.01 -1.10 3.89
N ASN A 43 4.91 -1.39 3.17
CA ASN A 43 3.61 -0.77 3.46
C ASN A 43 3.13 -1.10 4.88
N LEU A 44 3.44 -2.28 5.41
CA LEU A 44 3.09 -2.62 6.80
C LEU A 44 3.74 -1.65 7.78
N VAL A 45 5.05 -1.40 7.64
CA VAL A 45 5.81 -0.48 8.50
C VAL A 45 5.31 0.95 8.35
N LYS A 46 5.13 1.41 7.11
CA LYS A 46 4.61 2.75 6.80
C LYS A 46 3.21 2.96 7.38
N ARG A 47 2.35 1.95 7.31
CA ARG A 47 0.99 1.99 7.85
C ARG A 47 0.97 2.07 9.38
N GLN A 48 1.80 1.28 10.05
CA GLN A 48 1.93 1.35 11.52
C GLN A 48 2.43 2.73 11.97
N GLN A 49 3.42 3.28 11.28
CA GLN A 49 3.92 4.62 11.56
C GLN A 49 2.85 5.69 11.32
N ALA A 50 2.08 5.59 10.23
CA ALA A 50 1.00 6.52 9.92
C ALA A 50 -0.13 6.48 10.95
N TYR A 51 -0.50 5.31 11.47
CA TYR A 51 -1.46 5.25 12.58
C TYR A 51 -0.95 6.03 13.80
N ARG A 52 0.30 5.76 14.21
CA ARG A 52 0.92 6.45 15.34
C ARG A 52 0.98 7.97 15.19
N LEU A 53 1.30 8.45 13.99
CA LEU A 53 1.50 9.88 13.74
C LEU A 53 0.21 10.64 13.40
N GLU A 54 -0.74 9.99 12.74
CA GLU A 54 -1.89 10.67 12.12
C GLU A 54 -3.24 10.25 12.72
N SER A 55 -3.38 9.04 13.27
CA SER A 55 -4.67 8.48 13.70
C SER A 55 -4.83 8.30 15.21
N ASP A 56 -3.75 7.97 15.94
CA ASP A 56 -3.86 7.58 17.35
C ASP A 56 -4.36 8.73 18.24
N ALA A 57 -3.95 9.97 17.95
CA ALA A 57 -4.45 11.14 18.68
C ALA A 57 -5.97 11.35 18.47
N LEU A 58 -6.46 11.15 17.24
CA LEU A 58 -7.89 11.27 16.92
C LEU A 58 -8.72 10.20 17.63
N PHE A 59 -8.19 8.98 17.72
CA PHE A 59 -8.82 7.91 18.50
C PHE A 59 -8.91 8.29 19.99
N MET A 60 -7.83 8.82 20.57
CA MET A 60 -7.83 9.26 21.97
C MET A 60 -8.83 10.39 22.24
N GLU A 61 -8.91 11.38 21.34
CA GLU A 61 -9.91 12.45 21.42
C GLU A 61 -11.33 11.88 21.38
N TRP A 62 -11.62 10.98 20.43
CA TRP A 62 -12.92 10.33 20.35
C TRP A 62 -13.26 9.48 21.59
N GLN A 63 -12.29 8.75 22.16
CA GLN A 63 -12.52 7.97 23.38
C GLN A 63 -12.92 8.83 24.58
N TYR A 64 -12.45 10.08 24.63
CA TYR A 64 -12.80 11.05 25.66
C TYR A 64 -14.12 11.78 25.36
N ASP A 65 -14.25 12.38 24.17
CA ASP A 65 -15.40 13.22 23.80
C ASP A 65 -16.66 12.41 23.44
N GLN A 66 -16.47 11.22 22.85
CA GLN A 66 -17.52 10.29 22.41
C GLN A 66 -18.58 10.89 21.47
N THR A 67 -18.18 11.85 20.63
CA THR A 67 -19.06 12.46 19.62
C THR A 67 -18.92 11.80 18.25
N GLU A 68 -20.00 11.85 17.45
CA GLU A 68 -20.02 11.31 16.08
C GLU A 68 -19.02 12.02 15.15
N ASP A 69 -18.82 13.33 15.33
CA ASP A 69 -17.87 14.11 14.53
C ASP A 69 -16.42 13.64 14.75
N LYS A 70 -16.06 13.32 16.00
CA LYS A 70 -14.74 12.80 16.35
C LYS A 70 -14.55 11.37 15.87
N GLU A 71 -15.60 10.55 15.94
CA GLU A 71 -15.57 9.19 15.38
C GLU A 71 -15.32 9.23 13.87
N THR A 72 -16.08 10.06 13.15
CA THR A 72 -15.96 10.26 11.71
C THR A 72 -14.54 10.71 11.34
N SER A 73 -14.02 11.73 12.04
CA SER A 73 -12.67 12.24 11.82
C SER A 73 -11.59 11.15 11.96
N TRP A 74 -11.71 10.31 12.99
CA TRP A 74 -10.80 9.17 13.19
C TRP A 74 -10.94 8.13 12.08
N ARG A 75 -12.17 7.71 11.77
CA ARG A 75 -12.43 6.67 10.76
C ARG A 75 -12.00 7.10 9.35
N ASP A 76 -12.22 8.35 8.99
CA ASP A 76 -11.79 8.93 7.72
C ASP A 76 -10.27 8.90 7.61
N LYS A 77 -9.57 9.31 8.68
CA LYS A 77 -8.10 9.24 8.70
C LYS A 77 -7.60 7.82 8.60
N VAL A 78 -8.22 6.88 9.30
CA VAL A 78 -7.91 5.45 9.16
C VAL A 78 -8.11 5.01 7.71
N ALA A 79 -9.25 5.32 7.09
CA ALA A 79 -9.55 4.95 5.70
C ALA A 79 -8.50 5.50 4.72
N GLU A 80 -8.10 6.76 4.87
CA GLU A 80 -7.03 7.39 4.10
C GLU A 80 -5.69 6.63 4.25
N ILE A 81 -5.29 6.32 5.49
CA ILE A 81 -4.05 5.55 5.76
C ILE A 81 -4.10 4.17 5.10
N LYS A 82 -5.24 3.48 5.16
CA LYS A 82 -5.41 2.17 4.53
C LYS A 82 -5.30 2.24 3.00
N ALA A 83 -5.82 3.31 2.39
CA ALA A 83 -5.70 3.54 0.96
C ALA A 83 -4.27 3.90 0.54
N ARG A 84 -3.57 4.68 1.36
CA ARG A 84 -2.17 5.09 1.11
C ARG A 84 -1.19 3.91 1.27
N TYR A 85 -1.42 3.02 2.24
CA TYR A 85 -0.60 1.85 2.53
C TYR A 85 -1.43 0.57 2.52
N PRO A 86 -1.81 0.07 1.34
CA PRO A 86 -2.53 -1.20 1.24
C PRO A 86 -1.64 -2.33 1.74
N LEU A 87 -2.23 -3.24 2.51
CA LEU A 87 -1.57 -4.51 2.82
C LEU A 87 -1.65 -5.40 1.57
N PRO A 88 -0.65 -6.26 1.34
CA PRO A 88 -0.77 -7.27 0.29
C PRO A 88 -2.05 -8.06 0.53
N SER A 89 -2.88 -8.18 -0.50
CA SER A 89 -4.02 -9.09 -0.49
C SER A 89 -3.48 -10.46 -0.08
N ALA A 90 -4.05 -11.09 0.95
CA ALA A 90 -3.68 -12.46 1.28
C ALA A 90 -3.84 -13.31 0.00
N SER A 91 -2.72 -13.79 -0.52
CA SER A 91 -2.65 -14.66 -1.70
C SER A 91 -3.44 -15.95 -1.49
#